data_AF-A0A436CSX3-F1
#
_entry.id   AF-A0A436CSX3-F1
#
_cell.length_a   1.000
_cell.length_b   1.000
_cell.length_c   1.000
_cell.angle_alpha   90.00
_cell.angle_beta   90.00
_cell.angle_gamma   90.00
#
_symmetry.space_group_name_H-M   'P 1'
#
loop_
_entity.id
_entity.type
_entity.pdbx_description
1 polymer ?
#
loop_
_entity_poly.entity_id
_entity_poly.type
_entity_poly.pdbx_seq_one_letter_code
_entity_poly.pdbx_strand_id
1 'polypeptide(L)' 'MKTVTGLFDNYDDAADAVRELEATGVPHANISIVANNSDDWYEGDRSEAAEDAGAGAGIGAVIGGAGGLLTGL' A
#
# COMPACT_ATOMS: atom_id res chain seq x y z
N MET A 1 11.48 -9.24 -16.77
CA MET A 1 10.82 -9.36 -15.44
C MET A 1 9.75 -10.44 -15.55
N LYS A 2 9.48 -11.15 -14.46
CA LYS A 2 8.43 -12.17 -14.41
C LYS A 2 7.51 -11.85 -13.23
N THR A 3 6.23 -11.67 -13.51
CA THR A 3 5.19 -11.48 -12.49
C THR A 3 4.42 -12.78 -12.36
N VAL A 4 4.11 -13.17 -11.13
CA VAL A 4 3.29 -14.34 -10.80
C VAL A 4 2.07 -13.82 -10.04
N THR A 5 0.89 -14.29 -10.41
CA THR A 5 -0.38 -13.95 -9.75
C THR A 5 -1.03 -15.22 -9.26
N GLY A 6 -1.42 -15.24 -7.98
CA GLY A 6 -2.26 -16.27 -7.37
C GLY A 6 -3.65 -15.69 -7.09
N LEU A 7 -4.68 -16.53 -7.16
CA LEU A 7 -6.04 -16.20 -6.73
C LEU A 7 -6.42 -17.18 -5.63
N PHE A 8 -6.97 -16.65 -4.54
CA PHE A 8 -7.38 -17.40 -3.36
C PHE A 8 -8.85 -17.10 -3.08
N ASP A 9 -9.58 -18.08 -2.54
CA ASP A 9 -11.01 -17.93 -2.26
C ASP A 9 -11.27 -17.11 -0.99
N ASN A 10 -10.32 -17.10 -0.05
CA ASN A 10 -10.41 -16.38 1.21
C ASN A 10 -9.10 -15.62 1.50
N TYR A 11 -9.21 -14.61 2.36
CA TYR A 11 -8.09 -13.75 2.72
C TYR A 11 -7.02 -14.48 3.55
N ASP A 12 -7.42 -15.42 4.40
CA ASP A 12 -6.49 -16.16 5.27
C ASP A 12 -5.49 -16.99 4.45
N ASP A 13 -5.96 -17.71 3.43
CA ASP A 13 -5.11 -18.47 2.52
C ASP A 13 -4.14 -17.55 1.75
N ALA A 14 -4.61 -16.36 1.33
CA ALA A 14 -3.77 -15.37 0.68
C ALA A 14 -2.68 -14.83 1.63
N ALA A 15 -3.03 -14.60 2.89
CA ALA A 15 -2.11 -14.11 3.91
C ALA A 15 -1.05 -15.17 4.27
N ASP A 16 -1.43 -16.45 4.34
CA ASP A 16 -0.49 -17.56 4.56
C ASP A 16 0.50 -17.71 3.39
N ALA A 17 0.02 -17.58 2.15
CA ALA A 17 0.89 -17.58 0.97
C ALA A 17 1.91 -16.43 1.00
N VAL A 18 1.50 -15.23 1.45
CA VAL A 18 2.44 -14.10 1.62
C VAL A 18 3.49 -14.39 2.69
N ARG A 19 3.09 -14.95 3.84
CA ARG A 19 4.04 -15.34 4.89
C ARG A 19 5.07 -16.35 4.39
N GLU A 20 4.65 -17.31 3.57
CA GLU A 20 5.56 -18.28 2.97
C GLU A 20 6.52 -17.59 1.98
N LEU A 21 6.01 -16.72 1.10
CA LEU A 21 6.85 -15.96 0.16
C LEU A 21 7.90 -15.11 0.90
N GLU A 22 7.52 -14.42 1.96
CA GLU A 22 8.44 -13.67 2.82
C GLU A 22 9.47 -14.58 3.49
N ALA A 23 9.06 -15.75 3.98
CA ALA A 23 9.97 -16.74 4.57
C ALA A 23 10.98 -17.29 3.56
N THR A 24 10.66 -17.30 2.27
CA THR A 24 11.62 -17.62 1.19
C THR A 24 12.54 -16.45 0.81
N GLY A 25 12.35 -15.27 1.40
CA GLY A 25 13.16 -14.08 1.18
C GLY A 25 12.61 -13.12 0.12
N VAL A 26 11.36 -13.28 -0.31
CA VAL A 26 10.69 -12.29 -1.17
C VAL A 26 10.39 -11.05 -0.33
N PRO A 27 10.92 -9.86 -0.68
CA PRO A 27 10.64 -8.65 0.08
C PRO A 27 9.16 -8.29 0.05
N HIS A 28 8.62 -7.87 1.20
CA HIS A 28 7.22 -7.42 1.32
C HIS A 28 6.84 -6.37 0.26
N ALA A 29 7.74 -5.42 -0.03
CA ALA A 29 7.55 -4.39 -1.05
C ALA A 29 7.35 -4.92 -2.48
N ASN A 30 7.67 -6.19 -2.73
CA ASN A 30 7.46 -6.86 -4.03
C ASN A 30 6.19 -7.72 -4.06
N ILE A 31 5.39 -7.72 -2.98
CA ILE A 31 4.17 -8.48 -2.84
C ILE A 31 2.99 -7.50 -2.81
N SER A 32 1.93 -7.80 -3.54
CA SER A 32 0.70 -7.02 -3.53
C SER A 32 -0.49 -7.96 -3.33
N ILE A 33 -1.28 -7.69 -2.29
CA ILE A 33 -2.57 -8.33 -2.07
C ILE A 33 -3.65 -7.32 -2.40
N VAL A 34 -4.59 -7.72 -3.25
CA VAL A 34 -5.82 -6.98 -3.51
C VAL A 34 -6.98 -7.86 -3.05
N ALA A 35 -7.70 -7.39 -2.04
CA ALA A 35 -8.87 -8.09 -1.54
C ALA A 35 -10.02 -7.07 -1.40
N ASN A 36 -11.23 -7.49 -1.78
CA ASN A 36 -12.40 -6.62 -1.76
C ASN A 36 -12.95 -6.54 -0.33
N ASN A 37 -12.99 -5.33 0.25
CA ASN A 37 -13.44 -5.05 1.62
C ASN A 37 -14.97 -5.25 1.78
N SER A 38 -15.43 -6.50 1.67
CA SER A 38 -16.84 -6.85 1.85
C SER A 38 -17.20 -7.24 3.28
N ASP A 39 -16.23 -7.52 4.15
CA ASP A 39 -16.49 -8.01 5.50
C ASP A 39 -15.88 -7.14 6.62
N ASP A 40 -15.59 -5.85 6.38
CA ASP A 40 -15.20 -4.87 7.42
C ASP A 40 -13.99 -5.32 8.30
N TRP A 41 -12.93 -5.88 7.71
CA TRP A 41 -11.77 -6.41 8.45
C TRP A 41 -10.70 -5.35 8.80
N TYR A 42 -10.91 -4.10 8.40
CA TYR A 42 -9.96 -3.00 8.61
C TYR A 42 -10.26 -2.21 9.90
N GLU A 43 -10.20 -2.85 11.07
CA GLU A 43 -10.06 -2.12 12.35
C GLU A 43 -8.65 -2.24 12.97
N GLY A 44 -7.77 -3.09 12.44
CA GLY A 44 -6.49 -3.42 13.08
C GLY A 44 -5.22 -2.75 12.55
N ASP A 45 -5.04 -2.64 11.23
CA ASP A 45 -3.73 -2.30 10.66
C ASP A 45 -3.69 -0.90 10.05
N ARG A 46 -3.57 0.10 10.93
CA ARG A 46 -3.07 1.46 10.59
C ARG A 46 -1.55 1.54 10.79
N SER A 47 -0.79 0.60 10.26
CA SER A 47 0.66 0.58 10.47
C SER A 47 1.41 1.03 9.21
N GLU A 48 2.15 2.12 9.37
CA GLU A 48 3.23 2.67 8.52
C GLU A 48 2.86 3.31 7.17
N ALA A 49 1.95 2.75 6.36
CA ALA A 49 1.63 3.33 5.05
C ALA A 49 0.88 4.69 5.12
N ALA A 50 0.16 4.94 6.21
CA ALA A 50 -0.53 6.21 6.44
C ALA A 50 0.42 7.34 6.86
N GLU A 51 1.56 7.01 7.47
CA GLU A 51 2.51 7.98 8.00
C GLU A 51 3.36 8.59 6.87
N ASP A 52 3.79 7.76 5.90
CA ASP A 52 4.55 8.21 4.72
C ASP A 52 3.68 9.02 3.74
N ALA A 53 2.43 8.60 3.52
CA ALA A 53 1.46 9.37 2.73
C ALA A 53 1.10 10.72 3.38
N GLY A 54 1.00 10.77 4.72
CA GLY A 54 0.77 12.00 5.48
C GLY A 54 1.95 12.97 5.42
N ALA A 55 3.18 12.47 5.54
CA ALA A 55 4.39 13.27 5.40
C ALA A 55 4.59 13.79 3.96
N GLY A 56 4.35 12.94 2.96
CA GLY A 56 4.41 13.30 1.54
C GLY A 56 3.36 14.34 1.13
N ALA A 57 2.14 14.24 1.65
CA ALA A 57 1.08 15.24 1.44
C ALA A 57 1.42 16.60 2.09
N GLY A 58 2.06 16.60 3.26
CA GLY A 58 2.47 17.84 3.95
C GLY A 58 3.54 18.64 3.19
N ILE A 59 4.53 17.96 2.61
CA ILE A 59 5.59 18.60 1.82
C ILE A 59 5.05 19.05 0.45
N GLY A 60 4.25 18.21 -0.22
CA GLY A 60 3.64 18.52 -1.52
C GLY A 60 2.68 19.72 -1.47
N ALA A 61 1.91 19.86 -0.39
CA ALA A 61 0.98 20.98 -0.21
C ALA A 61 1.69 22.33 -0.01
N VAL A 62 2.84 22.37 0.66
CA VAL A 62 3.59 23.61 0.89
C VAL A 62 4.23 24.10 -0.41
N ILE A 63 4.84 23.19 -1.17
CA ILE A 63 5.50 23.54 -2.45
C ILE A 63 4.44 23.90 -3.52
N GLY A 64 3.34 23.15 -3.60
CA GLY A 64 2.24 23.43 -4.53
C GLY A 64 1.42 24.68 -4.19
N GLY A 65 1.22 24.98 -2.89
CA GLY A 65 0.38 26.09 -2.43
C GLY A 65 1.03 27.48 -2.56
N ALA A 66 2.35 27.59 -2.37
CA ALA A 66 3.06 28.86 -2.50
C ALA A 66 3.64 29.08 -3.92
N GLY A 67 4.08 28.01 -4.60
CA GLY A 67 4.64 28.11 -5.96
C GLY A 67 3.59 28.20 -7.08
N GLY A 68 2.41 27.59 -6.90
CA GLY A 68 1.38 27.49 -7.93
C GLY A 68 0.61 28.79 -8.23
N LEU A 69 0.63 29.77 -7.32
CA LEU A 69 -0.01 31.08 -7.55
C LEU A 69 0.85 32.03 -8.39
N LEU A 70 2.14 31.74 -8.62
CA LEU A 70 3.04 32.62 -9.37
C LEU A 70 3.20 32.23 -10.84
N THR A 71 2.68 31.07 -11.26
CA THR A 71 2.68 30.63 -12.67
C THR A 71 1.32 30.82 -13.35
N GLY A 72 0.38 31.46 -12.67
CA GLY A 72 -1.04 31.56 -13.06
C GLY A 72 -1.51 32.98 -13.35
N LEU A 73 -0.75 33.74 -14.14
CA LEU A 73 -1.20 34.87 -14.97
C LEU A 73 -0.43 34.86 -16.30
#